data_AF-A0A969D2K3-F1
#
_entry.id   AF-A0A969D2K3-F1
#
_cell.length_a   1.000
_cell.length_b   1.000
_cell.length_c   1.000
_cell.angle_alpha   90.00
_cell.angle_beta   90.00
_cell.angle_gamma   90.00
#
_symmetry.space_group_name_H-M   'P 1'
#
loop_
_entity.id
_entity.type
_entity.pdbx_description
1 polymer ?
#
loop_
_entity_poly.entity_id
_entity_poly.type
_entity_poly.pdbx_seq_one_letter_code
_entity_poly.pdbx_strand_id
1 'polypeptide(L)'
;MGKQLAKHIQSQGQMPLQNTARFRHRSGSSLWIYTKAKVIAWTSDGQPTRMVGCHVDISHLKAAEHQVRRSEEKFKALASSIPDVFFAVDKHMSLTYWNQACQEHSGRTAVEVLGHPFGDL
;
A
#
# COMPACT_ATOMS: atom_id res chain seq x y z
N MET A 1 -10.38 -11.92 -11.03
CA MET A 1 -10.75 -13.11 -10.24
C MET A 1 -10.48 -14.44 -10.96
N GLY A 2 -10.84 -14.60 -12.26
CA GLY A 2 -10.71 -15.87 -12.98
C GLY A 2 -9.33 -16.56 -12.95
N LYS A 3 -8.23 -15.81 -13.14
CA LYS A 3 -6.87 -16.38 -13.10
C LYS A 3 -6.47 -16.97 -11.75
N GLN A 4 -6.95 -16.39 -10.65
CA GLN A 4 -6.60 -16.85 -9.30
C GLN A 4 -7.43 -18.05 -8.87
N LEU A 5 -8.71 -18.08 -9.26
CA LEU A 5 -9.57 -19.25 -9.05
C LEU A 5 -9.02 -20.46 -9.79
N ALA A 6 -8.55 -20.30 -11.03
CA ALA A 6 -7.94 -21.39 -11.80
C ALA A 6 -6.71 -21.97 -11.08
N LYS A 7 -5.80 -21.11 -10.60
CA LYS A 7 -4.63 -21.54 -9.80
C LYS A 7 -5.02 -22.23 -8.50
N HIS A 8 -6.03 -21.70 -7.79
CA HIS A 8 -6.56 -22.32 -6.58
C HIS A 8 -7.06 -23.74 -6.84
N ILE A 9 -7.87 -23.93 -7.90
CA ILE A 9 -8.42 -25.22 -8.31
C ILE A 9 -7.30 -26.19 -8.72
N GLN A 10 -6.38 -25.75 -9.58
CA GLN A 10 -5.24 -26.57 -10.02
C GLN A 10 -4.37 -27.04 -8.84
N SER A 11 -4.21 -26.19 -7.82
CA SER A 11 -3.47 -26.51 -6.61
C SER A 11 -4.25 -27.33 -5.57
N GLN A 12 -5.46 -27.80 -5.89
CA GLN A 12 -6.34 -28.51 -4.94
C GLN A 12 -6.56 -27.71 -3.64
N GLY A 13 -6.67 -26.38 -3.77
CA GLY A 13 -6.91 -25.48 -2.66
C GLY A 13 -5.69 -25.10 -1.81
N GLN A 14 -4.47 -25.48 -2.21
CA GLN A 14 -3.22 -25.07 -1.55
C GLN A 14 -2.88 -23.60 -1.79
N MET A 15 -3.02 -23.10 -3.02
CA MET A 15 -2.81 -21.69 -3.31
C MET A 15 -3.97 -20.85 -2.77
N PRO A 16 -3.75 -19.71 -2.11
CA PRO A 16 -4.82 -18.89 -1.58
C PRO A 16 -5.65 -18.21 -2.68
N LEU A 17 -6.99 -18.25 -2.54
CA LEU A 17 -7.91 -17.45 -3.35
C LEU A 17 -8.33 -16.22 -2.54
N GLN A 18 -7.76 -15.07 -2.88
CA GLN A 18 -8.00 -13.82 -2.17
C GLN A 18 -7.94 -12.60 -3.10
N ASN A 19 -8.86 -11.66 -2.94
CA ASN A 19 -8.93 -10.46 -3.78
C ASN A 19 -9.46 -9.27 -3.00
N THR A 20 -8.99 -8.07 -3.35
CA THR A 20 -9.54 -6.81 -2.87
C THR A 20 -10.22 -6.09 -4.03
N ALA A 21 -11.49 -5.74 -3.87
CA ALA A 21 -12.22 -5.01 -4.91
C ALA A 21 -13.26 -4.06 -4.31
N ARG A 22 -13.77 -3.17 -5.16
CA ARG A 22 -14.89 -2.29 -4.80
C ARG A 22 -16.21 -2.99 -5.01
N PHE A 23 -17.05 -2.98 -3.99
CA PHE A 23 -18.41 -3.50 -4.03
C PHE A 23 -19.39 -2.33 -3.86
N ARG A 24 -20.56 -2.46 -4.46
CA ARG A 24 -21.67 -1.52 -4.24
C ARG A 24 -22.59 -2.12 -3.18
N HIS A 25 -22.72 -1.43 -2.05
CA HIS A 25 -23.66 -1.79 -1.01
C HIS A 25 -25.09 -1.45 -1.44
N ARG A 26 -26.11 -2.11 -0.85
CA ARG A 26 -27.53 -1.85 -1.16
C ARG A 26 -27.92 -0.38 -0.95
N SER A 27 -27.31 0.29 0.01
CA SER A 27 -27.54 1.73 0.26
C SER A 27 -26.96 2.66 -0.82
N GLY A 28 -26.23 2.13 -1.81
CA GLY A 28 -25.56 2.89 -2.86
C GLY A 28 -24.11 3.28 -2.55
N SER A 29 -23.64 3.11 -1.31
CA SER A 29 -22.24 3.36 -0.96
C SER A 29 -21.29 2.36 -1.64
N SER A 30 -20.06 2.78 -1.91
CA SER A 30 -19.00 1.92 -2.41
C SER A 30 -18.09 1.50 -1.26
N LEU A 31 -17.88 0.20 -1.09
CA LEU A 31 -17.04 -0.37 -0.05
C LEU A 31 -15.82 -1.04 -0.67
N TRP A 32 -14.68 -0.93 -0.02
CA TRP A 32 -13.53 -1.79 -0.30
C TRP A 32 -13.70 -3.09 0.46
N ILE A 33 -13.84 -4.20 -0.27
CA ILE A 33 -13.99 -5.52 0.32
C ILE A 33 -12.77 -6.36 0.03
N TYR A 34 -12.14 -6.86 1.09
CA TYR A 34 -11.22 -7.98 1.01
C TYR A 34 -12.02 -9.28 1.06
N THR A 35 -11.79 -10.14 0.08
CA THR A 35 -12.42 -11.45 -0.02
C THR A 35 -11.35 -12.51 0.09
N LYS A 36 -11.58 -13.52 0.92
CA LYS A 36 -10.79 -14.75 0.96
C LYS A 36 -11.72 -15.95 0.88
N ALA A 37 -11.38 -16.93 0.06
CA ALA A 37 -12.17 -18.13 -0.11
C ALA A 37 -11.29 -19.38 -0.26
N LYS A 38 -11.89 -20.54 -0.02
CA LYS A 38 -11.24 -21.85 -0.16
C LYS A 38 -12.27 -22.92 -0.54
N VAL A 39 -11.93 -23.74 -1.53
CA VAL A 39 -12.68 -24.96 -1.83
C VAL A 39 -12.43 -25.97 -0.71
N ILE A 40 -13.52 -26.50 -0.14
CA ILE A 40 -13.49 -27.40 1.02
C ILE A 40 -13.99 -28.80 0.70
N ALA A 41 -14.57 -29.02 -0.49
CA ALA A 41 -15.00 -30.32 -0.94
C ALA A 41 -14.76 -30.48 -2.44
N TRP A 42 -14.38 -31.68 -2.83
CA TRP A 42 -13.98 -32.06 -4.18
C TRP A 42 -14.68 -33.37 -4.56
N THR A 43 -14.96 -33.57 -5.85
CA THR A 43 -15.32 -34.89 -6.38
C THR A 43 -14.11 -35.82 -6.43
N SER A 44 -14.33 -37.10 -6.67
CA SER A 44 -13.27 -38.07 -7.00
C SER A 44 -12.39 -37.61 -8.16
N ASP A 45 -12.98 -36.92 -9.12
CA ASP A 45 -12.32 -36.47 -10.35
C ASP A 45 -11.64 -35.10 -10.18
N GLY A 46 -11.51 -34.63 -8.93
CA GLY A 46 -10.81 -33.40 -8.58
C GLY A 46 -11.57 -32.11 -8.89
N GLN A 47 -12.88 -32.18 -9.14
CA GLN A 47 -13.71 -31.00 -9.41
C GLN A 47 -14.23 -30.38 -8.11
N PRO A 48 -14.22 -29.04 -7.96
CA PRO A 48 -14.68 -28.38 -6.74
C PRO A 48 -16.20 -28.49 -6.60
N THR A 49 -16.69 -28.91 -5.43
CA THR A 49 -18.15 -29.03 -5.16
C THR A 49 -18.65 -28.04 -4.12
N ARG A 50 -17.79 -27.58 -3.21
CA ARG A 50 -18.13 -26.57 -2.21
C ARG A 50 -16.98 -25.63 -1.93
N MET A 51 -17.30 -24.37 -1.74
CA MET A 51 -16.36 -23.32 -1.35
C MET A 51 -16.92 -22.55 -0.16
N VAL A 52 -16.05 -22.15 0.76
CA VAL A 52 -16.36 -21.20 1.83
C VAL A 52 -15.49 -19.98 1.67
N GLY A 53 -16.00 -18.82 2.06
CA GLY A 53 -15.24 -17.59 2.03
C GLY A 53 -15.80 -16.54 2.98
N CYS A 54 -15.04 -15.48 3.16
CA CYS A 54 -15.43 -14.32 3.92
C CYS A 54 -15.24 -13.05 3.08
N HIS A 55 -16.08 -12.06 3.37
CA HIS A 55 -15.98 -10.70 2.87
C HIS A 55 -15.77 -9.79 4.07
N VAL A 56 -14.67 -9.05 4.07
CA VAL A 56 -14.32 -8.10 5.13
C VAL A 56 -14.31 -6.71 4.54
N ASP A 57 -15.09 -5.80 5.13
CA ASP A 57 -15.04 -4.39 4.78
C ASP A 57 -13.74 -3.76 5.31
N ILE A 58 -12.89 -3.36 4.38
CA ILE A 58 -11.60 -2.71 4.64
C ILE A 58 -11.62 -1.22 4.25
N SER A 59 -12.80 -0.63 4.08
CA SER A 59 -12.94 0.78 3.68
C SER A 59 -12.26 1.72 4.69
N HIS A 60 -12.32 1.41 5.98
CA HIS A 60 -11.63 2.15 7.03
C HIS A 60 -10.10 2.10 6.88
N LEU A 61 -9.53 0.93 6.52
CA LEU A 61 -8.09 0.79 6.28
C LEU A 61 -7.66 1.64 5.08
N LYS A 62 -8.45 1.61 3.99
CA LYS A 62 -8.18 2.44 2.80
C LYS A 62 -8.31 3.93 3.09
N ALA A 63 -9.25 4.34 3.93
CA ALA A 63 -9.38 5.72 4.36
C ALA A 63 -8.16 6.18 5.18
N ALA A 64 -7.69 5.35 6.12
CA ALA A 64 -6.51 5.63 6.92
C ALA A 64 -5.23 5.71 6.07
N GLU A 65 -5.00 4.74 5.18
CA GLU A 65 -3.89 4.78 4.20
C GLU A 65 -3.93 6.06 3.37
N HIS A 66 -5.11 6.45 2.90
CA HIS A 66 -5.28 7.67 2.11
C HIS A 66 -5.00 8.94 2.93
N GLN A 67 -5.41 8.97 4.20
CA GLN A 67 -5.17 10.11 5.09
C GLN A 67 -3.68 10.28 5.38
N VAL A 68 -2.97 9.19 5.68
CA VAL A 68 -1.50 9.22 5.89
C VAL A 68 -0.80 9.74 4.64
N ARG A 69 -1.10 9.14 3.47
CA ARG A 69 -0.53 9.58 2.19
C ARG A 69 -0.80 11.06 1.90
N ARG A 70 -2.04 11.52 2.12
CA ARG A 70 -2.40 12.93 1.91
C ARG A 70 -1.66 13.86 2.87
N SER A 71 -1.42 13.43 4.11
CA SER A 71 -0.63 14.19 5.08
C SER A 71 0.83 14.30 4.65
N GLU A 72 1.44 13.20 4.19
CA GLU A 72 2.81 13.19 3.67
C GLU A 72 2.95 14.05 2.41
N GLU A 73 2.03 13.93 1.46
CA GLU A 73 1.99 14.76 0.24
C GLU A 73 1.86 16.24 0.60
N LYS A 74 1.00 16.59 1.56
CA LYS A 74 0.83 17.97 2.04
C LYS A 74 2.09 18.49 2.74
N PHE A 75 2.71 17.68 3.60
CA PHE A 75 3.97 18.04 4.26
C PHE A 75 5.07 18.31 3.23
N LYS A 76 5.25 17.40 2.28
CA LYS A 76 6.24 17.56 1.19
C LYS A 76 5.99 18.82 0.38
N ALA A 77 4.74 19.09 -0.01
CA ALA A 77 4.40 20.30 -0.76
C ALA A 77 4.72 21.58 0.01
N LEU A 78 4.39 21.64 1.30
CA LEU A 78 4.68 22.80 2.15
C LEU A 78 6.19 22.96 2.38
N ALA A 79 6.88 21.89 2.76
CA ALA A 79 8.32 21.91 2.98
C ALA A 79 9.10 22.27 1.69
N SER A 80 8.63 21.81 0.53
CA SER A 80 9.25 22.12 -0.76
C SER A 80 9.02 23.57 -1.19
N SER A 81 8.02 24.24 -0.61
CA SER A 81 7.78 25.67 -0.87
C SER A 81 8.62 26.61 0.00
N ILE A 82 9.36 26.08 0.99
CA ILE A 82 10.25 26.87 1.83
C ILE A 82 11.47 27.28 0.98
N PRO A 83 11.75 28.59 0.82
CA PRO A 83 12.86 29.08 -0.01
C PRO A 83 14.23 28.95 0.67
N ASP A 84 14.26 28.81 2.00
CA ASP A 84 15.49 28.62 2.76
C ASP A 84 15.89 27.14 2.86
N VAL A 85 17.15 26.89 3.20
CA VAL A 85 17.69 25.53 3.46
C VAL A 85 16.82 24.84 4.51
N PHE A 86 16.11 23.80 4.08
CA PHE A 86 15.23 23.01 4.95
C PHE A 86 15.37 21.52 4.65
N PHE A 87 15.76 20.78 5.69
CA PHE A 87 15.94 19.34 5.66
C PHE A 87 15.39 18.74 6.95
N ALA A 88 15.13 17.43 6.91
CA ALA A 88 14.71 16.67 8.09
C ALA A 88 15.60 15.45 8.28
N VAL A 89 15.76 15.03 9.54
CA VAL A 89 16.48 13.83 9.93
C VAL A 89 15.60 12.93 10.80
N ASP A 90 15.87 11.63 10.78
CA ASP A 90 15.26 10.69 11.73
C ASP A 90 16.01 10.67 13.09
N LYS A 91 15.59 9.77 13.98
CA LYS A 91 16.20 9.59 15.31
C LYS A 91 17.67 9.13 15.29
N HIS A 92 18.17 8.67 14.14
CA HIS A 92 19.55 8.25 13.92
C HIS A 92 20.38 9.31 13.18
N MET A 93 19.83 10.52 13.03
CA MET A 93 20.44 11.61 12.26
C MET A 93 20.54 11.33 10.76
N SER A 94 19.85 10.30 10.24
CA SER A 94 19.80 10.04 8.81
C SER A 94 18.85 11.02 8.12
N LEU A 95 19.28 11.60 7.01
CA LEU A 95 18.47 12.53 6.22
C LEU A 95 17.23 11.84 5.65
N THR A 96 16.06 12.42 5.91
CA THR A 96 14.75 11.92 5.46
C THR A 96 14.03 12.89 4.53
N TYR A 97 14.46 14.14 4.48
CA TYR A 97 13.93 15.15 3.57
C TYR A 97 15.00 16.18 3.20
N TRP A 98 14.99 16.63 1.94
CA TRP A 98 15.94 17.59 1.37
C TRP A 98 15.19 18.47 0.37
N ASN A 99 15.00 19.76 0.69
CA ASN A 99 14.31 20.67 -0.22
C ASN A 99 15.23 21.18 -1.35
N GLN A 100 14.63 21.93 -2.28
CA GLN A 100 15.36 22.50 -3.43
C GLN A 100 16.44 23.49 -3.00
N ALA A 101 16.19 24.33 -1.98
CA ALA A 101 17.18 25.28 -1.48
C ALA A 101 18.43 24.59 -0.92
N CYS A 102 18.28 23.45 -0.24
CA CYS A 102 19.42 22.64 0.17
C CYS A 102 20.25 22.17 -1.03
N GLN A 103 19.61 21.75 -2.12
CA GLN A 103 20.31 21.34 -3.34
C GLN A 103 21.02 22.51 -4.01
N GLU A 104 20.39 23.68 -4.10
CA GLU A 104 20.99 24.89 -4.67
C GLU A 104 22.19 25.37 -3.85
N HIS A 105 22.10 25.31 -2.52
CA HIS A 105 23.16 25.76 -1.62
C HIS A 105 24.33 24.77 -1.51
N SER A 106 24.06 23.46 -1.45
CA SER A 106 25.09 22.42 -1.23
C SER A 106 25.63 21.81 -2.52
N GLY A 107 24.91 21.93 -3.65
CA GLY A 107 25.19 21.21 -4.90
C GLY A 107 24.79 19.74 -4.90
N ARG A 108 24.25 19.19 -3.80
CA ARG A 108 23.86 17.79 -3.67
C ARG A 108 22.35 17.60 -3.81
N THR A 109 21.95 16.60 -4.58
CA THR A 109 20.55 16.21 -4.80
C THR A 109 20.00 15.39 -3.64
N ALA A 110 18.67 15.37 -3.48
CA ALA A 110 18.01 14.52 -2.50
C ALA A 110 18.37 13.02 -2.67
N VAL A 111 18.53 12.55 -3.92
CA VAL A 111 18.86 11.14 -4.20
C VAL A 111 20.24 10.75 -3.66
N GLU A 112 21.19 11.68 -3.64
CA GLU A 112 22.56 11.43 -3.17
C GLU A 112 22.65 11.40 -1.64
N VAL A 113 21.82 12.18 -0.96
CA VAL A 113 21.98 12.45 0.48
C VAL A 113 20.98 11.72 1.37
N LEU A 114 19.79 11.38 0.86
CA LEU A 114 18.77 10.72 1.68
C LEU A 114 19.23 9.35 2.16
N GLY A 115 18.89 9.03 3.41
CA GLY A 115 19.31 7.81 4.11
C GLY A 115 20.68 7.89 4.78
N HIS A 116 21.54 8.84 4.38
CA HIS A 116 22.87 9.02 4.97
C HIS A 116 22.80 9.89 6.24
N PRO A 117 23.68 9.65 7.24
CA PRO A 117 23.82 10.51 8.39
C PRO A 117 24.15 11.94 7.97
N PHE A 118 23.52 12.94 8.59
CA PHE A 118 23.77 14.35 8.30
C PHE A 118 25.25 14.75 8.52
N GLY A 119 25.95 14.10 9.45
CA GLY A 119 27.36 14.38 9.73
C GLY A 119 28.33 13.97 8.62
N ASP A 120 27.88 13.18 7.64
CA ASP A 120 28.72 12.68 6.53
C ASP A 120 28.64 13.58 5.28
N LEU A 121 27.88 14.69 5.36
CA LEU A 121 27.65 15.64 4.26
C LEU A 121 28.74 16.68 4.07
#